data_AF-X1L3A8-F1
#
_entry.id   AF-X1L3A8-F1
#
_cell.length_a   1.000
_cell.length_b   1.000
_cell.length_c   1.000
_cell.angle_alpha   90.00
_cell.angle_beta   90.00
_cell.angle_gamma   90.00
#
_symmetry.space_group_name_H-M   'P 1'
#
loop_
_entity.id
_entity.type
_entity.pdbx_description
1 polymer ?
#
loop_
_entity_poly.entity_id
_entity_poly.type
_entity_poly.pdbx_seq_one_letter_code
_entity_poly.pdbx_strand_id
1 'polypeptide(L)'
;LGFNKLMETYHIRWTVEVFFKDAKQHLQLGKCQCNNFDSQIGAATLAMMQYIMLLLYKQMHFGQSIGSIFDLLSSQAQEENITRYLMDIFWEIVHGIGEVLKIDCMELFEEVIRDNERAEEIMRLFSPVFEKKPAA
;
A
#
# COMPACT_ATOMS: atom_id res chain seq x y z
N LEU A 1 -0.68 46.35 -16.77
CA LEU A 1 -1.28 45.00 -16.73
C LEU A 1 -2.71 45.16 -16.22
N GLY A 2 -3.72 44.58 -16.86
CA GLY A 2 -5.10 44.60 -16.33
C GLY A 2 -5.23 43.71 -15.08
N PHE A 3 -6.17 44.02 -14.19
CA PHE A 3 -6.39 43.30 -12.93
C PHE A 3 -6.53 41.77 -13.11
N ASN A 4 -7.29 41.31 -14.10
CA ASN A 4 -7.48 39.89 -14.37
C ASN A 4 -6.16 39.17 -14.70
N LYS A 5 -5.30 39.81 -15.50
CA LYS A 5 -4.00 39.24 -15.90
C LYS A 5 -2.99 39.24 -14.74
N LEU A 6 -3.10 40.21 -13.84
CA LEU A 6 -2.35 40.23 -12.59
C LEU A 6 -2.76 39.06 -11.68
N MET A 7 -4.07 38.86 -11.51
CA MET A 7 -4.62 37.77 -10.71
C MET A 7 -4.25 36.39 -11.25
N GLU A 8 -4.31 36.19 -12.57
CA GLU A 8 -3.91 34.93 -13.22
C GLU A 8 -2.43 34.62 -12.98
N THR A 9 -1.55 35.60 -13.17
CA THR A 9 -0.11 35.44 -12.93
C THR A 9 0.18 35.09 -11.47
N TYR A 10 -0.51 35.75 -10.55
CA TYR A 10 -0.38 35.48 -9.12
C TYR A 10 -0.85 34.07 -8.78
N HIS A 11 -1.99 33.65 -9.34
CA HIS A 11 -2.54 32.31 -9.13
C HIS A 11 -1.56 31.23 -9.57
N ILE A 12 -0.98 31.34 -10.77
CA ILE A 12 0.00 30.37 -11.30
C ILE A 12 1.21 30.26 -10.36
N ARG A 13 1.78 31.40 -9.94
CA ARG A 13 2.91 31.42 -9.01
C ARG A 13 2.58 30.73 -7.69
N TRP A 14 1.40 31.03 -7.12
CA TRP A 14 0.96 30.42 -5.86
C TRP A 14 0.77 28.91 -6.01
N THR A 15 0.19 28.43 -7.12
CA THR A 15 0.06 27.00 -7.40
C THR A 15 1.42 26.30 -7.43
N VAL A 16 2.44 26.94 -8.02
CA VAL A 16 3.81 26.40 -8.04
C VAL A 16 4.39 26.32 -6.62
N GLU A 17 4.17 27.33 -5.77
CA GLU A 17 4.61 27.30 -4.36
C GLU A 17 3.92 26.20 -3.55
N VAL A 18 2.62 26.01 -3.76
CA VAL A 18 1.85 24.92 -3.14
C VAL A 18 2.39 23.56 -3.59
N PHE A 19 2.65 23.38 -4.89
CA PHE A 19 3.28 22.17 -5.41
C PHE A 19 4.62 21.89 -4.71
N PHE A 20 5.54 22.86 -4.67
CA PHE A 20 6.84 22.65 -4.07
C PHE A 20 6.77 22.39 -2.57
N LYS A 21 5.81 22.99 -1.86
CA LYS A 21 5.57 22.69 -0.44
C LYS A 21 5.15 21.24 -0.27
N ASP A 22 4.10 20.81 -0.97
CA ASP A 22 3.53 19.47 -0.84
C ASP A 22 4.53 18.39 -1.30
N ALA A 23 5.22 18.62 -2.41
CA ALA A 23 6.20 17.68 -2.96
C ALA A 23 7.43 17.49 -2.05
N LYS A 24 7.90 18.54 -1.39
CA LYS A 24 9.00 18.42 -0.42
C LYS A 24 8.55 17.73 0.88
N GLN A 25 7.34 18.04 1.34
CA GLN A 25 6.81 17.54 2.60
C GLN A 25 6.43 16.05 2.50
N HIS A 26 5.64 15.68 1.50
CA HIS A 26 5.06 14.34 1.37
C HIS A 26 5.83 13.45 0.39
N LEU A 27 6.34 14.01 -0.71
CA LEU A 27 6.91 13.24 -1.83
C LEU A 27 8.45 13.25 -1.86
N GLN A 28 9.09 13.74 -0.80
CA GLN A 28 10.54 13.71 -0.61
C GLN A 28 11.36 14.37 -1.74
N LEU A 29 10.76 15.32 -2.47
CA LEU A 29 11.45 16.02 -3.55
C LEU A 29 12.75 16.67 -3.04
N GLY A 30 13.87 16.32 -3.67
CA GLY A 30 15.20 16.84 -3.31
C GLY A 30 15.88 16.16 -2.13
N LYS A 31 15.31 15.08 -1.57
CA LYS A 31 15.94 14.29 -0.49
C LYS A 31 16.84 13.16 -0.99
N CYS A 32 16.87 12.91 -2.32
CA CYS A 32 17.73 11.89 -2.92
C CYS A 32 19.21 12.14 -2.59
N GLN A 33 19.88 11.15 -2.00
CA GLN A 33 21.31 11.20 -1.64
C GLN A 33 22.18 10.40 -2.63
N CYS A 34 21.64 10.03 -3.79
CA CYS A 34 22.40 9.30 -4.80
C CYS A 34 23.50 10.18 -5.40
N ASN A 35 24.68 9.61 -5.59
CA ASN A 35 25.83 10.30 -6.18
C ASN A 35 25.73 10.43 -7.71
N ASN A 36 24.82 9.70 -8.37
CA ASN A 36 24.59 9.83 -9.81
C ASN A 36 23.50 10.88 -10.10
N PHE A 37 23.77 11.76 -11.06
CA PHE A 37 22.83 12.77 -11.52
C PHE A 37 21.57 12.16 -12.13
N ASP A 38 21.67 11.06 -12.88
CA ASP A 38 20.50 10.39 -13.48
C ASP A 38 19.54 9.89 -12.39
N SER A 39 20.09 9.39 -11.27
CA SER A 39 19.30 8.95 -10.13
C SER A 39 18.60 10.12 -9.44
N GLN A 40 19.24 11.29 -9.36
CA GLN A 40 18.61 12.50 -8.81
C GLN A 40 17.50 13.02 -9.72
N ILE A 41 17.70 12.99 -11.05
CA ILE A 41 16.65 13.31 -12.03
C ILE A 41 15.49 12.33 -11.86
N GLY A 42 15.77 11.02 -11.86
CA GLY A 42 14.73 10.00 -11.73
C GLY A 42 13.91 10.16 -10.44
N ALA A 43 14.57 10.44 -9.31
CA ALA A 43 13.88 10.69 -8.05
C ALA A 43 13.01 11.95 -8.10
N ALA A 44 13.48 13.04 -8.72
CA ALA A 44 12.68 14.25 -8.88
C ALA A 44 11.48 14.04 -9.82
N THR A 45 11.68 13.33 -10.94
CA THR A 45 10.61 12.96 -11.87
C THR A 45 9.57 12.08 -11.20
N LEU A 46 10.00 11.12 -10.38
CA LEU A 46 9.09 10.26 -9.62
C LEU A 46 8.20 11.07 -8.67
N ALA A 47 8.78 12.02 -7.91
CA ALA A 47 8.01 12.90 -7.04
C ALA A 47 7.00 13.76 -7.83
N MET A 48 7.35 14.23 -9.02
CA MET A 48 6.43 14.96 -9.91
C MET A 48 5.27 14.07 -10.40
N MET A 49 5.57 12.84 -10.83
CA MET A 49 4.55 11.89 -11.28
C MET A 49 3.58 11.51 -10.15
N GLN A 50 4.10 11.25 -8.94
CA GLN A 50 3.29 10.97 -7.76
C GLN A 50 2.35 12.15 -7.43
N TYR A 51 2.83 13.38 -7.54
CA TYR A 51 2.00 14.56 -7.33
C TYR A 51 0.85 14.65 -8.34
N ILE A 52 1.11 14.34 -9.61
CA ILE A 52 0.08 14.31 -10.66
C ILE A 52 -0.99 13.26 -10.32
N MET A 53 -0.57 12.06 -9.89
CA MET A 53 -1.52 11.01 -9.48
C MET A 53 -2.40 11.46 -8.30
N LEU A 54 -1.81 12.11 -7.29
CA LEU A 54 -2.56 12.65 -6.15
C LEU A 54 -3.55 13.74 -6.57
N LEU A 55 -3.18 14.61 -7.51
CA LEU A 55 -4.10 15.61 -8.05
C LEU A 55 -5.29 14.99 -8.79
N LEU A 56 -5.04 13.96 -9.61
CA LEU A 56 -6.10 13.21 -10.29
C LEU A 56 -7.04 12.54 -9.28
N TYR A 57 -6.48 11.92 -8.25
CA TYR A 57 -7.27 11.31 -7.18
C TYR A 57 -8.11 12.36 -6.42
N LYS A 58 -7.52 13.50 -6.10
CA LYS A 58 -8.23 14.63 -5.47
C LYS A 58 -9.37 15.16 -6.36
N GLN A 59 -9.20 15.15 -7.68
CA GLN A 59 -10.25 15.56 -8.61
C GLN A 59 -11.43 14.58 -8.60
N MET A 60 -11.17 13.28 -8.40
CA MET A 60 -12.23 12.27 -8.25
C MET A 60 -12.90 12.36 -6.86
N HIS A 61 -12.13 12.68 -5.83
CA HIS A 61 -12.57 12.75 -4.44
C HIS A 61 -12.58 14.20 -3.94
N PHE A 62 -13.67 14.92 -4.25
CA PHE A 62 -13.86 16.31 -3.85
C PHE A 62 -13.82 16.48 -2.31
N GLY A 63 -13.15 17.54 -1.86
CA GLY A 63 -13.21 18.02 -0.47
C GLY A 63 -12.03 17.66 0.43
N GLN A 64 -11.07 16.84 -0.03
CA GLN A 64 -9.88 16.48 0.76
C GLN A 64 -8.62 17.26 0.37
N SER A 65 -7.74 17.48 1.35
CA SER A 65 -6.42 18.07 1.11
C SER A 65 -5.47 17.01 0.53
N ILE A 66 -4.44 17.45 -0.22
CA ILE A 66 -3.44 16.54 -0.79
C ILE A 66 -2.72 15.75 0.30
N GLY A 67 -2.40 16.39 1.43
CA GLY A 67 -1.80 15.72 2.59
C GLY A 67 -2.70 14.62 3.16
N SER A 68 -4.00 14.90 3.36
CA SER A 68 -4.95 13.90 3.88
C SER A 68 -5.10 12.69 2.94
N ILE A 69 -5.09 12.94 1.62
CA ILE A 69 -5.12 11.87 0.61
C ILE A 69 -3.83 11.05 0.65
N PHE A 70 -2.69 11.73 0.79
CA PHE A 70 -1.40 11.06 0.89
C PHE A 70 -1.31 10.17 2.13
N ASP A 71 -1.77 10.65 3.29
CA ASP A 71 -1.75 9.90 4.54
C ASP A 71 -2.65 8.65 4.44
N LEU A 72 -3.84 8.80 3.87
CA LEU A 72 -4.77 7.69 3.61
C LEU A 72 -4.16 6.64 2.67
N LEU A 73 -3.58 7.07 1.54
CA LEU A 73 -2.96 6.15 0.59
C LEU A 73 -1.72 5.47 1.19
N SER A 74 -0.95 6.20 2.01
CA SER A 74 0.23 5.66 2.68
C SER A 74 -0.15 4.60 3.71
N SER A 75 -1.23 4.82 4.47
CA SER A 75 -1.71 3.81 5.44
C SER A 75 -2.23 2.56 4.73
N GLN A 76 -3.00 2.72 3.65
CA GLN A 76 -3.49 1.58 2.85
C GLN A 76 -2.34 0.79 2.22
N ALA A 77 -1.35 1.47 1.64
CA ALA A 77 -0.18 0.82 1.07
C ALA A 77 0.67 0.08 2.14
N GLN A 78 0.75 0.63 3.36
CA GLN A 78 1.44 -0.03 4.47
C GLN A 78 0.68 -1.27 4.95
N GLU A 79 -0.63 -1.20 5.08
CA GLU A 79 -1.48 -2.34 5.44
C GLU A 79 -1.33 -3.49 4.45
N GLU A 80 -1.44 -3.22 3.14
CA GLU A 80 -1.27 -4.25 2.10
C GLU A 80 0.12 -4.92 2.16
N ASN A 81 1.18 -4.15 2.40
CA ASN A 81 2.53 -4.68 2.51
C ASN A 81 2.69 -5.60 3.73
N ILE A 82 2.14 -5.21 4.89
CA ILE A 82 2.20 -6.03 6.10
C ILE A 82 1.37 -7.30 5.91
N THR A 83 0.18 -7.21 5.35
CA THR A 83 -0.67 -8.36 5.07
C THR A 83 0.01 -9.32 4.08
N ARG A 84 0.60 -8.81 3.01
CA ARG A 84 1.37 -9.64 2.05
C ARG A 84 2.53 -10.33 2.74
N TYR A 85 3.34 -9.59 3.49
CA TYR A 85 4.48 -10.14 4.23
C TYR A 85 4.07 -11.22 5.25
N LEU A 86 2.99 -11.00 5.99
CA LEU A 86 2.47 -11.99 6.93
C LEU A 86 1.99 -13.26 6.22
N MET A 87 1.34 -13.11 5.07
CA MET A 87 0.91 -14.25 4.25
C MET A 87 2.10 -15.01 3.68
N ASP A 88 3.15 -14.32 3.25
CA ASP A 88 4.37 -14.96 2.76
C ASP A 88 5.03 -15.82 3.87
N ILE A 89 5.16 -15.29 5.09
CA ILE A 89 5.66 -16.06 6.25
C ILE A 89 4.74 -17.24 6.57
N PHE A 90 3.42 -17.02 6.54
CA PHE A 90 2.47 -18.10 6.80
C PHE A 90 2.66 -19.25 5.81
N TRP A 91 2.81 -18.94 4.52
CA TRP A 91 3.08 -19.94 3.49
C TRP A 91 4.43 -20.65 3.68
N GLU A 92 5.48 -19.94 4.08
CA GLU A 92 6.77 -20.56 4.42
C GLU A 92 6.63 -21.57 5.56
N ILE A 93 5.86 -21.24 6.61
CA ILE A 93 5.62 -22.16 7.74
C ILE A 93 4.81 -23.38 7.30
N VAL A 94 3.72 -23.16 6.55
CA VAL A 94 2.87 -24.24 6.05
C VAL A 94 3.66 -25.17 5.14
N HIS A 95 4.46 -24.62 4.23
CA HIS A 95 5.30 -25.41 3.33
C HIS A 95 6.35 -26.20 4.10
N GLY A 96 7.01 -25.59 5.11
CA GLY A 96 7.96 -26.28 5.98
C GLY A 96 7.33 -27.44 6.77
N ILE A 97 6.09 -27.28 7.26
CA ILE A 97 5.33 -28.36 7.90
C ILE A 97 4.98 -29.46 6.89
N GLY A 98 4.57 -29.09 5.67
CA GLY A 98 4.30 -30.00 4.56
C GLY A 98 5.49 -30.87 4.20
N GLU A 99 6.68 -30.27 4.09
CA GLU A 99 7.94 -31.01 3.84
C GLU A 99 8.25 -32.02 4.94
N VAL A 100 8.08 -31.65 6.22
CA VAL A 100 8.30 -32.55 7.38
C VAL A 100 7.32 -33.72 7.35
N LEU A 101 6.06 -33.47 7.00
CA LEU A 101 5.02 -34.48 6.92
C LEU A 101 5.04 -35.26 5.59
N LYS A 102 5.85 -34.85 4.62
CA LYS A 102 5.86 -35.32 3.22
C LYS A 102 4.49 -35.24 2.56
N ILE A 103 3.73 -34.21 2.90
CA ILE A 103 2.41 -33.94 2.33
C ILE A 103 2.55 -32.71 1.44
N ASP A 104 2.04 -32.81 0.21
CA ASP A 104 1.85 -31.61 -0.60
C ASP A 104 0.66 -30.83 -0.03
N CYS A 105 0.97 -29.73 0.66
CA CYS A 105 -0.05 -28.87 1.25
C CYS A 105 -1.00 -28.29 0.19
N MET A 106 -0.55 -28.08 -1.05
CA MET A 106 -1.42 -27.59 -2.12
C MET A 106 -2.43 -28.64 -2.55
N GLU A 107 -2.00 -29.90 -2.69
CA GLU A 107 -2.89 -31.04 -2.99
C GLU A 107 -3.90 -31.27 -1.85
N LEU A 108 -3.47 -31.10 -0.59
CA LEU A 108 -4.35 -31.14 0.57
C LEU A 108 -5.39 -30.00 0.54
N PHE A 109 -4.98 -28.77 0.25
CA PHE A 109 -5.90 -27.63 0.13
C PHE A 109 -6.90 -27.82 -1.02
N GLU A 110 -6.45 -28.35 -2.17
CA GLU A 110 -7.34 -28.65 -3.30
C GLU A 110 -8.36 -29.74 -2.96
N GLU A 111 -7.96 -30.81 -2.25
CA GLU A 111 -8.88 -31.85 -1.78
C GLU A 111 -9.89 -31.32 -0.75
N VAL A 112 -9.46 -30.43 0.16
CA VAL A 112 -10.34 -29.78 1.15
C VAL A 112 -11.36 -28.83 0.49
N ILE A 113 -10.95 -28.10 -0.54
CA ILE A 113 -11.85 -27.20 -1.28
C ILE A 113 -12.82 -27.99 -2.16
N ARG A 114 -12.41 -29.15 -2.68
CA ARG A 114 -13.24 -30.00 -3.55
C ARG A 114 -14.29 -30.79 -2.77
N ASP A 115 -14.05 -31.11 -1.50
CA ASP A 115 -14.91 -32.00 -0.71
C ASP A 115 -15.36 -31.35 0.61
N ASN A 116 -16.56 -30.77 0.58
CA ASN A 116 -17.12 -29.99 1.69
C ASN A 116 -17.35 -30.83 2.97
N GLU A 117 -17.54 -32.15 2.86
CA GLU A 117 -17.70 -33.02 4.04
C GLU A 117 -16.35 -33.28 4.74
N ARG A 118 -15.26 -33.44 3.98
CA ARG A 118 -13.90 -33.58 4.55
C ARG A 118 -13.42 -32.29 5.20
N ALA A 119 -13.79 -31.15 4.63
CA ALA A 119 -13.54 -29.85 5.24
C ALA A 119 -14.22 -29.75 6.62
N GLU A 120 -15.44 -30.28 6.76
CA GLU A 120 -16.19 -30.29 8.02
C GLU A 120 -15.57 -31.22 9.06
N GLU A 121 -15.08 -32.41 8.67
CA GLU A 121 -14.34 -33.33 9.55
C GLU A 121 -13.03 -32.73 10.06
N ILE A 122 -12.27 -32.07 9.18
CA ILE A 122 -11.02 -31.39 9.56
C ILE A 122 -11.32 -30.20 10.49
N MET A 123 -12.37 -29.41 10.21
CA MET A 123 -12.81 -28.34 11.11
C MET A 123 -13.21 -28.87 12.50
N ARG A 124 -13.84 -30.04 12.59
CA ARG A 124 -14.16 -30.68 13.88
C ARG A 124 -12.91 -31.10 14.67
N LEU A 125 -11.83 -31.51 14.01
CA LEU A 125 -10.55 -31.83 14.65
C LEU A 125 -9.86 -30.58 15.24
N PHE A 126 -10.01 -29.42 14.60
CA PHE A 126 -9.46 -28.15 15.09
C PHE A 126 -10.38 -27.38 16.05
N SER A 127 -11.68 -27.70 16.10
CA SER A 127 -12.66 -27.09 17.02
C SER A 127 -12.19 -26.98 18.49
N PRO A 128 -11.63 -28.04 19.13
CA PRO A 128 -11.18 -27.94 20.52
C PRO A 128 -9.91 -27.08 20.72
N VAL A 129 -9.19 -26.76 19.64
CA VAL A 129 -8.02 -25.87 19.67
C VAL A 129 -8.47 -24.39 19.66
N PHE A 130 -9.56 -24.08 18.95
CA PHE A 130 -10.12 -22.73 18.89
C PHE A 130 -10.97 -22.36 20.13
N GLU A 131 -11.57 -23.33 20.82
CA GLU A 131 -12.31 -23.10 22.07
C GLU A 131 -11.40 -22.84 23.28
N LYS A 132 -10.10 -23.09 23.18
CA LYS A 132 -9.11 -22.91 24.26
C LYS A 132 -8.45 -21.53 24.31
N LYS A 133 -9.06 -20.48 23.75
CA LYS A 133 -8.70 -19.09 24.08
C LYS A 133 -9.71 -18.55 25.11
N PRO A 134 -9.42 -18.63 26.42
CA PRO A 134 -10.30 -18.03 27.42
C PRO A 134 -10.23 -16.51 27.31
N ALA A 135 -11.37 -15.88 27.58
CA ALA A 135 -11.53 -14.45 27.72
C ALA A 135 -10.47 -13.85 28.67
N ALA A 136 -9.77 -12.84 28.17
CA ALA A 136 -9.13 -11.76 28.94
C ALA A 136 -8.96 -10.57 27.99
#